data_AF-A0AAU2SW59-F1
#
_entry.id   AF-A0AAU2SW59-F1
#
_cell.length_a   1.000
_cell.length_b   1.000
_cell.length_c   1.000
_cell.angle_alpha   90.00
_cell.angle_beta   90.00
_cell.angle_gamma   90.00
#
_symmetry.space_group_name_H-M   'P 1'
#
loop_
_entity.id
_entity.type
_entity.pdbx_description
1 polymer ?
#
loop_
_entity_poly.entity_id
_entity_poly.type
_entity_poly.pdbx_seq_one_letter_code
_entity_poly.pdbx_strand_id
1 'polypeptide(L)'
;MTNQQSRPGDPTPGNDPPRQDADLAILLERLLAQAPGKTQKDLASAAGISYPTLNAWMNRTRGTSRIDPERLRAMVDVFRRWGVATTPREFFEAVGRPAPGPSGDEREARLLKLYRQLPEARQRALLKDAEAMLQVSRIT
;
A
#
# COMPACT_ATOMS: atom_id res chain seq x y z
N MET A 1 -24.42 -47.17 7.56
CA MET A 1 -23.99 -46.44 6.36
C MET A 1 -24.44 -44.99 6.52
N THR A 2 -23.52 -44.07 6.80
CA THR A 2 -23.80 -42.65 7.00
C THR A 2 -23.06 -41.84 5.96
N ASN A 3 -23.81 -41.13 5.11
CA ASN A 3 -23.32 -40.20 4.10
C ASN A 3 -22.92 -38.87 4.77
N GLN A 4 -21.67 -38.44 4.59
CA GLN A 4 -21.24 -37.06 4.80
C GLN A 4 -20.56 -36.59 3.51
N GLN A 5 -21.29 -35.80 2.72
CA GLN A 5 -20.77 -35.09 1.55
C GLN A 5 -20.09 -33.81 2.03
N SER A 6 -18.76 -33.73 1.89
CA SER A 6 -18.00 -32.51 2.12
C SER A 6 -17.92 -31.68 0.83
N ARG A 7 -18.34 -30.41 0.91
CA ARG A 7 -18.30 -29.40 -0.17
C ARG A 7 -16.84 -28.99 -0.48
N PRO A 8 -16.48 -28.74 -1.75
CA PRO A 8 -15.22 -28.09 -2.10
C PRO A 8 -15.43 -26.58 -2.22
N GLY A 9 -14.65 -25.79 -1.49
CA GLY A 9 -14.58 -24.35 -1.72
C GLY A 9 -14.42 -23.50 -0.47
N ASP A 10 -13.34 -23.69 0.28
CA ASP A 10 -12.79 -22.61 1.10
C ASP A 10 -11.41 -22.27 0.51
N PRO A 11 -11.16 -21.01 0.10
CA PRO A 11 -9.83 -20.59 -0.29
C PRO A 11 -8.95 -20.60 0.96
N THR A 12 -7.93 -21.47 0.94
CA THR A 12 -6.88 -21.51 1.95
C THR A 12 -6.28 -20.10 2.08
N PRO A 13 -6.16 -19.52 3.29
CA PRO A 13 -5.43 -18.27 3.45
C PRO A 13 -4.01 -18.54 2.95
N GLY A 14 -3.57 -17.74 1.98
CA GLY A 14 -2.25 -17.90 1.36
C GLY A 14 -1.19 -17.93 2.44
N ASN A 15 -0.58 -19.10 2.63
CA ASN A 15 0.67 -19.29 3.35
C ASN A 15 1.80 -18.77 2.45
N ASP A 16 1.78 -17.46 2.15
CA ASP A 16 2.99 -16.80 1.70
C ASP A 16 3.96 -16.83 2.90
N PRO A 17 5.19 -17.33 2.74
CA PRO A 17 6.18 -17.25 3.80
C PRO A 17 6.31 -15.78 4.23
N PRO A 18 6.48 -15.49 5.53
CA PRO A 18 6.73 -14.11 5.97
C PRO A 18 7.91 -13.59 5.19
N ARG A 19 7.66 -12.60 4.32
CA ARG A 19 8.70 -11.92 3.57
C ARG A 19 9.73 -11.46 4.59
N GLN A 20 11.00 -11.81 4.39
CA GLN A 20 12.11 -11.46 5.28
C GLN A 20 12.29 -9.93 5.44
N ASP A 21 11.55 -9.17 4.63
CA ASP A 21 11.41 -7.73 4.56
C ASP A 21 10.26 -7.14 5.41
N ALA A 22 9.61 -7.95 6.28
CA ALA A 22 8.60 -7.49 7.24
C ALA A 22 9.20 -6.72 8.45
N ASP A 23 10.12 -5.79 8.19
CA ASP A 23 10.73 -4.91 9.18
C ASP A 23 11.03 -3.54 8.56
N LEU A 24 10.48 -2.49 9.18
CA LEU A 24 10.60 -1.12 8.67
C LEU A 24 12.06 -0.67 8.53
N ALA A 25 12.96 -1.10 9.41
CA ALA A 25 14.36 -0.69 9.32
C ALA A 25 15.04 -1.33 8.09
N ILE A 26 14.81 -2.63 7.84
CA ILE A 26 15.32 -3.32 6.63
C ILE A 26 14.78 -2.64 5.37
N LEU A 27 13.48 -2.32 5.34
CA LEU A 27 12.86 -1.63 4.22
C LEU A 27 13.52 -0.26 3.96
N LEU A 28 13.70 0.55 5.00
CA LEU A 28 14.29 1.88 4.88
C LEU A 28 15.76 1.84 4.46
N GLU A 29 16.55 0.91 5.00
CA GLU A 29 17.95 0.70 4.58
C GLU A 29 18.04 0.35 3.09
N ARG A 30 17.22 -0.60 2.64
CA ARG A 30 17.14 -1.02 1.23
C ARG A 30 16.74 0.14 0.31
N LEU A 31 15.78 0.96 0.71
CA LEU A 31 15.28 2.07 -0.11
C LEU A 31 16.28 3.25 -0.13
N LEU A 32 16.96 3.54 0.98
CA LEU A 32 18.01 4.57 1.03
C LEU A 32 19.21 4.18 0.17
N ALA A 33 19.60 2.90 0.15
CA ALA A 33 20.66 2.41 -0.72
C ALA A 33 20.36 2.61 -2.23
N GLN A 34 19.08 2.70 -2.61
CA GLN A 34 18.64 2.97 -3.97
C GLN A 34 18.54 4.47 -4.31
N ALA A 35 18.69 5.36 -3.32
CA ALA A 35 18.60 6.81 -3.47
C ALA A 35 20.00 7.45 -3.33
N PRO A 36 20.83 7.46 -4.39
CA PRO A 36 22.19 7.97 -4.30
C PRO A 36 22.22 9.44 -3.86
N GLY A 37 23.07 9.74 -2.88
CA GLY A 37 23.22 11.09 -2.32
C GLY A 37 22.09 11.53 -1.39
N LYS A 38 21.14 10.64 -1.03
CA LYS A 38 20.11 10.91 -0.03
C LYS A 38 20.43 10.22 1.29
N THR A 39 20.17 10.92 2.38
CA THR A 39 20.45 10.44 3.74
C THR A 39 19.16 10.23 4.52
N GLN A 40 19.27 9.51 5.64
CA GLN A 40 18.19 9.40 6.63
C GLN A 40 17.73 10.79 7.13
N LYS A 41 18.64 11.77 7.23
CA LYS A 41 18.30 13.14 7.64
C LYS A 41 17.45 13.84 6.59
N ASP A 42 17.76 13.63 5.31
CA ASP A 42 16.95 14.16 4.21
C ASP A 42 15.55 13.54 4.20
N LEU A 43 15.45 12.24 4.49
CA LEU A 43 14.17 11.54 4.57
C LEU A 43 13.32 12.09 5.72
N ALA A 44 13.91 12.22 6.90
CA ALA A 44 13.26 12.81 8.07
C ALA A 44 12.71 14.20 7.75
N SER A 45 13.54 15.09 7.19
CA SER A 45 13.14 16.45 6.84
C SER A 45 12.03 16.48 5.79
N ALA A 46 12.15 15.68 4.72
CA ALA A 46 11.21 15.70 3.61
C ALA A 46 9.86 15.03 3.93
N ALA A 47 9.84 14.08 4.86
CA ALA A 47 8.64 13.40 5.34
C ALA A 47 7.98 14.10 6.54
N GLY A 48 8.56 15.20 7.06
CA GLY A 48 8.05 15.89 8.25
C GLY A 48 8.19 15.06 9.54
N ILE A 49 9.17 14.17 9.61
CA ILE A 49 9.45 13.30 10.76
C ILE A 49 10.69 13.84 11.47
N SER A 50 10.70 13.93 12.80
CA SER A 50 11.93 14.33 13.50
C SER A 50 13.03 13.29 13.31
N TYR A 51 14.25 13.75 13.03
CA TYR A 51 15.40 12.85 12.82
C TYR A 51 15.59 11.83 13.97
N PRO A 52 15.49 12.20 15.26
CA PRO A 52 15.59 11.22 16.35
C PRO A 52 14.51 10.14 16.30
N THR A 53 13.29 10.47 15.86
CA THR A 53 12.20 9.50 15.73
C THR A 53 12.49 8.50 14.63
N LEU A 54 12.88 8.98 13.45
CA LEU A 54 13.25 8.11 12.33
C LEU A 54 14.47 7.24 12.68
N ASN A 55 15.44 7.82 13.37
CA ASN A 55 16.62 7.11 13.86
C ASN A 55 16.27 5.99 14.85
N ALA A 56 15.31 6.23 15.75
CA ALA A 56 14.86 5.22 16.68
C ALA A 56 14.14 4.06 15.98
N TRP A 57 13.42 4.32 14.89
CA TRP A 57 12.81 3.26 14.09
C TRP A 57 13.85 2.46 13.29
N MET A 58 14.81 3.13 12.64
CA MET A 58 15.88 2.44 11.91
C MET A 58 16.77 1.60 12.83
N ASN A 59 17.05 2.05 14.05
CA ASN A 59 17.83 1.28 15.02
C ASN A 59 16.97 0.31 15.87
N ARG A 60 15.68 0.16 15.55
CA ARG A 60 14.73 -0.71 16.28
C ARG A 60 14.61 -0.40 17.78
N THR A 61 15.01 0.80 18.22
CA THR A 61 14.94 1.22 19.62
C THR A 61 13.57 1.78 20.01
N ARG A 62 12.69 2.01 19.03
CA ARG A 62 11.28 2.39 19.22
C ARG A 62 10.38 1.52 18.35
N GLY A 63 9.27 1.05 18.92
CA GLY A 63 8.25 0.28 18.20
C GLY A 63 7.60 1.07 17.06
N THR A 64 7.28 0.36 15.98
CA THR A 64 6.75 0.93 14.72
C THR A 64 5.25 0.69 14.52
N SER A 65 4.62 -0.15 15.35
CA SER A 65 3.20 -0.51 15.22
C SER A 65 2.22 0.67 15.36
N ARG A 66 2.61 1.72 16.09
CA ARG A 66 1.80 2.93 16.34
C ARG A 66 2.18 4.11 15.45
N ILE A 67 2.92 3.89 14.37
CA ILE A 67 3.23 4.96 13.41
C ILE A 67 1.93 5.42 12.74
N ASP A 68 1.76 6.74 12.68
CA ASP A 68 0.66 7.38 11.96
C ASP A 68 0.67 6.94 10.49
N PRO A 69 -0.45 6.42 9.94
CA PRO A 69 -0.58 6.11 8.51
C PRO A 69 -0.08 7.19 7.56
N GLU A 70 -0.30 8.47 7.88
CA GLU A 70 0.13 9.59 7.03
C GLU A 70 1.65 9.71 6.98
N ARG A 71 2.36 9.33 8.04
CA ARG A 71 3.84 9.30 8.03
C ARG A 71 4.37 8.18 7.14
N LEU A 72 3.70 7.04 7.09
CA LEU A 72 4.05 5.96 6.17
C LEU A 72 3.86 6.40 4.72
N ARG A 73 2.73 7.05 4.42
CA ARG A 73 2.46 7.63 3.09
C ARG A 73 3.48 8.71 2.71
N ALA A 74 3.79 9.62 3.63
CA ALA A 74 4.78 10.66 3.40
C ALA A 74 6.17 10.09 3.04
N MET A 75 6.61 9.03 3.71
CA MET A 75 7.88 8.37 3.36
C MET A 75 7.84 7.75 1.95
N VAL A 76 6.74 7.09 1.58
CA VAL A 76 6.53 6.56 0.22
C VAL A 76 6.66 7.67 -0.82
N ASP A 77 5.99 8.80 -0.60
CA ASP A 77 6.01 9.93 -1.54
C ASP A 77 7.41 10.56 -1.65
N VAL A 78 8.16 10.63 -0.55
CA VAL A 78 9.56 11.07 -0.58
C VAL A 78 10.41 10.13 -1.44
N PHE A 79 10.34 8.82 -1.23
CA PHE A 79 11.11 7.86 -2.04
C PHE A 79 10.73 7.90 -3.51
N ARG A 80 9.44 8.00 -3.83
CA ARG A 80 8.96 8.16 -5.21
C ARG A 80 9.49 9.44 -5.86
N ARG A 81 9.52 10.57 -5.13
CA ARG A 81 10.14 11.81 -5.61
C ARG A 81 11.65 11.69 -5.82
N TRP A 82 12.32 10.79 -5.11
CA TRP A 82 13.73 10.46 -5.32
C TRP A 82 13.96 9.43 -6.42
N GLY A 83 12.90 9.01 -7.13
CA GLY A 83 12.99 8.02 -8.22
C GLY A 83 13.06 6.57 -7.75
N VAL A 84 12.86 6.30 -6.45
CA VAL A 84 12.85 4.94 -5.90
C VAL A 84 11.43 4.38 -5.96
N ALA A 85 11.28 3.22 -6.60
CA ALA A 85 10.01 2.53 -6.70
C ALA A 85 9.64 1.88 -5.36
N THR A 86 8.52 2.32 -4.75
CA THR A 86 7.96 1.70 -3.55
C THR A 86 6.45 1.97 -3.43
N THR A 87 5.78 1.25 -2.55
CA THR A 87 4.33 1.30 -2.36
C THR A 87 3.94 1.49 -0.89
N PRO A 88 2.78 2.10 -0.60
CA PRO A 88 2.25 2.13 0.76
C PRO A 88 2.16 0.74 1.37
N ARG A 89 1.72 -0.26 0.59
CA ARG A 89 1.61 -1.64 1.04
C ARG A 89 2.89 -2.16 1.71
N GLU A 90 4.06 -1.96 1.09
CA GLU A 90 5.34 -2.37 1.66
C GLU A 90 5.59 -1.73 3.03
N PHE A 91 5.29 -0.43 3.19
CA PHE A 91 5.47 0.28 4.45
C PHE A 91 4.50 -0.19 5.55
N PHE A 92 3.25 -0.47 5.20
CA PHE A 92 2.27 -0.97 6.16
C PHE A 92 2.60 -2.40 6.59
N GLU A 93 2.94 -3.27 5.64
CA GLU A 93 3.39 -4.64 5.91
C GLU A 93 4.64 -4.64 6.82
N ALA A 94 5.60 -3.75 6.57
CA ALA A 94 6.84 -3.62 7.34
C ALA A 94 6.65 -3.12 8.79
N VAL A 95 5.47 -2.57 9.12
CA VAL A 95 5.09 -2.23 10.51
C VAL A 95 4.08 -3.20 11.12
N GLY A 96 3.88 -4.36 10.47
CA GLY A 96 2.97 -5.41 10.93
C GLY A 96 1.48 -5.03 10.82
N ARG A 97 1.13 -4.10 9.92
CA ARG A 97 -0.25 -3.65 9.71
C ARG A 97 -0.74 -4.13 8.35
N PRO A 98 -1.99 -4.62 8.24
CA PRO A 98 -2.60 -4.81 6.93
C PRO A 98 -2.60 -3.46 6.21
N ALA A 99 -2.11 -3.46 4.97
CA ALA A 99 -2.18 -2.26 4.15
C ALA A 99 -3.65 -1.82 4.06
N PRO A 100 -3.98 -0.56 4.38
CA PRO A 100 -5.30 -0.04 4.09
C PRO A 100 -5.57 -0.27 2.60
N GLY A 101 -6.80 -0.63 2.24
CA GLY A 101 -7.19 -0.75 0.83
C GLY A 101 -6.74 0.48 0.04
N PRO A 102 -6.49 0.33 -1.28
CA PRO A 102 -5.84 1.34 -2.11
C PRO A 102 -6.40 2.74 -1.81
N SER A 103 -5.54 3.76 -1.70
CA SER A 103 -6.00 5.13 -1.43
C SER A 103 -7.05 5.59 -2.45
N GLY A 104 -7.80 6.66 -2.16
CA GLY A 104 -8.74 7.23 -3.14
C GLY A 104 -8.07 7.45 -4.49
N ASP A 105 -6.91 8.09 -4.47
CA ASP A 105 -6.08 8.37 -5.65
C ASP A 105 -5.57 7.10 -6.35
N GLU A 106 -5.18 6.06 -5.60
CA GLU A 106 -4.75 4.79 -6.19
C GLU A 106 -5.91 4.02 -6.84
N ARG A 107 -7.11 4.07 -6.25
CA ARG A 107 -8.31 3.50 -6.86
C ARG A 107 -8.69 4.24 -8.12
N GLU A 108 -8.64 5.57 -8.09
CA GLU A 108 -8.92 6.41 -9.23
C GLU A 108 -7.91 6.18 -10.36
N ALA A 109 -6.61 6.20 -10.05
CA ALA A 109 -5.56 5.94 -11.02
C ALA A 109 -5.68 4.55 -11.64
N ARG A 110 -6.04 3.53 -10.85
CA ARG A 110 -6.28 2.17 -11.34
C ARG A 110 -7.50 2.11 -12.26
N LEU A 111 -8.62 2.75 -11.87
CA LEU A 111 -9.83 2.82 -12.69
C LEU A 111 -9.54 3.51 -14.02
N LEU A 112 -8.85 4.65 -13.99
CA LEU A 112 -8.50 5.41 -15.18
C LEU A 112 -7.55 4.64 -16.11
N LYS A 113 -6.59 3.91 -15.55
CA LYS A 113 -5.70 3.02 -16.31
C LYS A 113 -6.49 1.94 -17.04
N LEU A 114 -7.43 1.29 -16.37
CA LEU A 114 -8.29 0.26 -16.98
C LEU A 114 -9.19 0.86 -18.06
N TYR A 115 -9.83 1.99 -17.77
CA TYR A 115 -10.70 2.70 -18.71
C TYR A 115 -9.98 3.02 -20.04
N ARG A 116 -8.75 3.54 -19.97
CA ARG A 116 -7.95 3.89 -21.17
C ARG A 116 -7.57 2.71 -22.05
N GLN A 117 -7.53 1.49 -21.50
CA GLN A 117 -7.20 0.28 -22.26
C GLN A 117 -8.42 -0.37 -22.91
N LEU A 118 -9.63 0.05 -22.55
CA LEU A 118 -10.86 -0.49 -23.11
C LEU A 118 -11.18 0.14 -24.48
N PRO A 119 -11.74 -0.63 -25.43
CA PRO A 119 -12.36 -0.07 -26.63
C PRO A 119 -13.52 0.88 -26.26
N GLU A 120 -13.80 1.85 -27.11
CA GLU A 120 -14.78 2.91 -26.83
C GLU A 120 -16.18 2.38 -26.47
N ALA A 121 -16.64 1.30 -27.11
CA ALA A 121 -17.91 0.67 -26.78
C ALA A 121 -17.93 0.11 -25.34
N ARG A 122 -16.80 -0.41 -24.86
CA ARG A 122 -16.66 -0.93 -23.49
C ARG A 122 -16.47 0.19 -22.47
N GLN A 123 -15.83 1.30 -22.86
CA GLN A 123 -15.78 2.52 -22.04
C GLN A 123 -17.18 3.07 -21.78
N ARG A 124 -18.02 3.17 -22.82
CA ARG A 124 -19.43 3.59 -22.69
C ARG A 124 -20.25 2.66 -21.80
N ALA A 125 -20.06 1.35 -21.92
CA ALA A 125 -20.70 0.37 -21.04
C ALA A 125 -20.30 0.56 -19.57
N LEU A 126 -19.00 0.74 -19.32
CA LEU A 126 -18.48 0.99 -17.97
C LEU A 126 -19.07 2.26 -17.34
N LEU A 127 -19.22 3.34 -18.13
CA LEU A 127 -19.88 4.57 -17.64
C LEU A 127 -21.34 4.33 -17.29
N LYS A 128 -22.10 3.62 -18.14
CA LYS A 128 -23.49 3.29 -17.87
C LYS A 128 -23.66 2.47 -16.59
N ASP A 129 -22.80 1.49 -16.37
CA ASP A 129 -22.81 0.67 -15.16
C ASP A 129 -22.48 1.52 -13.91
N ALA A 130 -21.49 2.42 -14.03
CA ALA A 130 -21.14 3.37 -12.97
C ALA A 130 -22.29 4.33 -12.63
N GLU A 131 -22.98 4.86 -13.63
CA GLU A 131 -24.17 5.70 -13.46
C GLU A 131 -25.30 4.92 -12.76
N ALA A 132 -25.56 3.68 -13.18
CA ALA A 132 -26.57 2.84 -12.55
C ALA A 132 -26.26 2.56 -11.07
N MET A 133 -25.01 2.24 -10.75
CA MET A 133 -24.55 2.07 -9.36
C MET A 133 -24.75 3.34 -8.53
N LEU A 134 -24.46 4.51 -9.11
CA LEU A 134 -24.66 5.80 -8.45
C LEU A 134 -26.13 6.08 -8.16
N GLN A 135 -27.04 5.75 -9.08
CA GLN A 135 -28.47 5.93 -8.86
C GLN A 135 -28.99 5.04 -7.71
N VAL A 136 -28.58 3.76 -7.66
CA VAL A 136 -28.97 2.85 -6.57
C VAL A 136 -28.47 3.35 -5.21
N SER A 137 -27.24 3.88 -5.15
CA SER A 137 -26.67 4.42 -3.91
C SER A 137 -27.35 5.68 -3.35
N ARG A 138 -28.15 6.39 -4.16
CA ARG A 138 -28.87 7.60 -3.74
C ARG A 138 -30.26 7.32 -3.17
N ILE A 139 -30.74 6.09 -3.33
CA ILE A 139 -32.07 5.65 -2.89
C ILE A 139 -31.98 4.97 -1.51
N THR A 140 -30.76 4.65 -1.04
CA THR A 140 -30.48 4.05 0.27
C THR A 140 -29.98 5.12 1.23
#